data_AF-A0A8C3YMF9-F1
#
_entry.id   AF-A0A8C3YMF9-F1
#
_cell.length_a   1.000
_cell.length_b   1.000
_cell.length_c   1.000
_cell.angle_alpha   90.00
_cell.angle_beta   90.00
_cell.angle_gamma   90.00
#
_symmetry.space_group_name_H-M   'P 1'
#
loop_
_entity.id
_entity.type
_entity.pdbx_description
1 polymer ?
#
loop_
_entity_poly.entity_id
_entity_poly.type
_entity_poly.pdbx_seq_one_letter_code
_entity_poly.pdbx_strand_id
1 'polypeptide(L)'
;MARGERRRRGAPADGARTAERAARGGPARRDGRGSSARGAARGAALAVLVLSLVLGLSGSWLLAWHRVRRAVTLHSAPPALPPDSSSAAVAPDLFWGTYRPHVYFGMKTRSPRPLLTGLMWAQQGTTPGTPKLRHTCEQGDGVGPYGWELHDGVSFGRQHIQDGALKLTTEFVKRPGGQHGGDWSWRVTVEPQASGTSALPLVSLFFYVVTDGKEVLVPEVGAKGQLKFISGHTSELGDFRFTLLAPTGPGDATPKYGSYNVFWSSNPGLPLLTEMAVPGQEEVKPWSSWQAPY
;
A
#
# COMPACT_ATOMS: atom_id res chain seq x y z
N MET A 1 62.07 -2.59 31.83
CA MET A 1 61.99 -1.13 32.05
C MET A 1 60.80 -0.88 32.97
N ALA A 2 60.83 -0.23 34.13
CA ALA A 2 61.85 0.38 34.99
C ALA A 2 61.39 0.05 36.45
N ARG A 3 62.26 -0.48 37.34
CA ARG A 3 63.01 0.25 38.39
C ARG A 3 62.11 1.18 39.24
N GLY A 4 62.06 1.11 40.57
CA GLY A 4 62.84 0.42 41.60
C GLY A 4 62.12 0.61 42.96
N GLU A 5 62.13 -0.41 43.82
CA GLU A 5 62.95 -0.50 45.05
C GLU A 5 62.51 0.46 46.19
N ARG A 6 61.92 -0.05 47.27
CA ARG A 6 62.51 -0.76 48.44
C ARG A 6 63.25 0.16 49.43
N ARG A 7 62.71 0.26 50.66
CA ARG A 7 63.25 -0.29 51.95
C ARG A 7 62.54 0.39 53.13
N ARG A 8 61.90 -0.37 54.05
CA ARG A 8 62.42 -0.96 55.31
C ARG A 8 62.80 0.13 56.34
N ARG A 9 62.50 0.06 57.64
CA ARG A 9 62.13 -1.04 58.57
C ARG A 9 61.77 -0.39 59.92
N GLY A 10 61.04 -1.09 60.78
CA GLY A 10 61.05 -0.83 62.23
C GLY A 10 59.81 -1.32 62.97
N ALA A 11 59.83 -2.58 63.40
CA ALA A 11 59.09 -3.10 64.57
C ALA A 11 60.09 -3.18 65.74
N PRO A 12 59.75 -3.43 67.04
CA PRO A 12 58.55 -4.12 67.52
C PRO A 12 57.95 -3.67 68.90
N ALA A 13 56.84 -4.33 69.25
CA ALA A 13 56.40 -4.88 70.54
C ALA A 13 56.27 -4.07 71.86
N ASP A 14 55.33 -4.60 72.66
CA ASP A 14 55.13 -4.55 74.11
C ASP A 14 54.34 -3.41 74.77
N GLY A 15 53.22 -3.82 75.39
CA GLY A 15 53.25 -3.93 76.85
C GLY A 15 52.49 -2.89 77.67
N ALA A 16 51.57 -3.42 78.49
CA ALA A 16 51.17 -2.95 79.81
C ALA A 16 50.21 -1.74 79.95
N ARG A 17 49.07 -2.09 80.56
CA ARG A 17 48.20 -1.21 81.34
C ARG A 17 48.95 -0.70 82.57
N THR A 18 48.80 0.59 82.89
CA THR A 18 48.53 1.07 84.26
C THR A 18 48.07 2.52 84.22
N ALA A 19 47.13 2.82 85.11
CA ALA A 19 46.45 4.09 85.28
C ALA A 19 47.31 5.09 86.06
N GLU A 20 47.23 6.38 85.72
CA GLU A 20 47.27 7.42 86.74
C GLU A 20 46.60 8.73 86.26
N ARG A 21 45.86 9.34 87.18
CA ARG A 21 45.15 10.61 87.06
C ARG A 21 46.11 11.77 86.84
N ALA A 22 45.78 12.71 85.94
CA ALA A 22 45.87 14.14 86.24
C ALA A 22 45.11 14.98 85.21
N ALA A 23 44.46 16.02 85.70
CA ALA A 23 43.60 16.93 84.97
C ALA A 23 44.35 17.92 84.05
N ARG A 24 43.67 18.32 82.96
CA ARG A 24 43.52 19.70 82.42
C ARG A 24 43.69 19.75 80.89
N GLY A 25 42.74 20.40 80.22
CA GLY A 25 42.84 20.90 78.85
C GLY A 25 41.85 20.25 77.88
N GLY A 26 40.95 21.05 77.29
CA GLY A 26 39.83 20.62 76.44
C GLY A 26 40.21 19.88 75.14
N PRO A 27 39.22 19.42 74.36
CA PRO A 27 38.31 20.36 73.71
C PRO A 27 36.84 20.04 73.94
N ALA A 28 36.02 21.07 73.71
CA ALA A 28 34.57 21.00 73.67
C ALA A 28 34.10 19.80 72.84
N ARG A 29 33.43 18.85 73.51
CA ARG A 29 32.44 17.98 72.86
C ARG A 29 31.31 18.91 72.40
N ARG A 30 31.46 19.45 71.18
CA ARG A 30 30.35 20.09 70.50
C ARG A 30 29.33 19.00 70.22
N ASP A 31 28.20 19.06 70.89
CA ASP A 31 27.07 18.14 70.71
C ASP A 31 26.75 17.97 69.22
N GLY A 32 27.11 16.82 68.65
CA GLY A 32 26.78 16.40 67.30
C GLY A 32 25.30 16.05 67.10
N ARG A 33 24.41 16.40 68.06
CA ARG A 33 22.96 16.19 67.91
C ARG A 33 22.29 17.25 67.03
N GLY A 34 22.85 18.45 66.91
CA GLY A 34 22.27 19.55 66.12
C GLY A 34 22.51 19.49 64.61
N SER A 35 23.60 18.86 64.15
CA SER A 35 23.92 18.75 62.71
C SER A 35 23.25 17.55 62.04
N SER A 36 23.10 16.43 62.76
CA SER A 36 22.44 15.21 62.27
C SER A 36 20.95 15.41 62.02
N ALA A 37 20.23 16.07 62.94
CA ALA A 37 18.81 16.36 62.79
C ALA A 37 18.51 17.34 61.63
N ARG A 38 19.36 18.36 61.42
CA ARG A 38 19.22 19.29 60.29
C ARG A 38 19.58 18.63 58.95
N GLY A 39 20.54 17.70 58.93
CA GLY A 39 20.86 16.88 57.76
C GLY A 39 19.73 15.92 57.39
N ALA A 40 19.12 15.27 58.39
CA ALA A 40 17.97 14.39 58.20
C ALA A 40 16.72 15.16 57.71
N ALA A 41 16.44 16.34 58.28
CA ALA A 41 15.33 17.19 57.83
C ALA A 41 15.51 17.70 56.38
N ARG A 42 16.74 18.07 56.00
CA ARG A 42 17.08 18.43 54.61
C ARG A 42 16.97 17.24 53.66
N GLY A 43 17.41 16.06 54.10
CA GLY A 43 17.25 14.81 53.34
C GLY A 43 15.78 14.44 53.13
N ALA A 44 14.95 14.59 54.16
CA ALA A 44 13.50 14.37 54.07
C ALA A 44 12.83 15.38 53.12
N ALA A 45 13.18 16.66 53.21
CA ALA A 45 12.65 17.69 52.30
C ALA A 45 13.05 17.44 50.84
N LEU A 46 14.30 17.04 50.58
CA LEU A 46 14.77 16.66 49.25
C LEU A 46 14.04 15.42 48.73
N ALA A 47 13.84 14.41 49.57
CA ALA A 47 13.09 13.21 49.20
C ALA A 47 11.63 13.53 48.82
N VAL A 48 10.99 14.46 49.53
CA VAL A 48 9.62 14.93 49.20
C VAL A 48 9.59 15.68 47.87
N LEU A 49 10.58 16.53 47.57
CA LEU A 49 10.68 17.25 46.29
C LEU A 49 10.96 16.31 45.11
N VAL A 50 11.83 15.31 45.29
CA VAL A 50 12.08 14.29 44.27
C VAL A 50 10.83 13.47 44.02
N LEU A 51 10.13 13.06 45.09
CA LEU A 51 8.89 12.30 44.98
C LEU A 51 7.81 13.11 44.24
N SER A 52 7.64 14.40 44.55
CA SER A 52 6.65 15.25 43.86
C SER A 52 7.00 15.46 42.38
N LEU A 53 8.27 15.64 42.04
CA LEU A 53 8.73 15.72 40.65
C LEU A 53 8.47 14.42 39.89
N VAL A 54 8.81 13.26 40.49
CA VAL A 54 8.58 11.94 39.90
C VAL A 54 7.08 11.71 39.66
N LEU A 55 6.23 12.03 40.63
CA LEU A 55 4.78 11.92 40.48
C LEU A 55 4.24 12.87 39.40
N GLY A 56 4.73 14.11 39.33
CA GLY A 56 4.33 15.08 38.32
C GLY A 56 4.74 14.67 36.90
N LEU A 57 5.97 14.20 36.72
CA LEU A 57 6.46 13.68 35.44
C LEU A 57 5.72 12.40 35.04
N SER A 58 5.47 11.49 35.97
CA SER A 58 4.72 10.26 35.72
C SER A 58 3.26 10.55 35.34
N GLY A 59 2.61 11.50 36.03
CA GLY A 59 1.26 11.96 35.70
C GLY A 59 1.20 12.63 34.32
N SER A 60 2.16 13.50 34.01
CA SER A 60 2.29 14.12 32.69
C SER A 60 2.50 13.08 31.58
N TRP A 61 3.37 12.09 31.83
CA TRP A 61 3.63 10.98 30.91
C TRP A 61 2.38 10.12 30.70
N LEU A 62 1.65 9.76 31.76
CA LEU A 62 0.40 9.01 31.66
C LEU A 62 -0.66 9.78 30.85
N LEU A 63 -0.81 11.08 31.08
CA LEU A 63 -1.73 11.92 30.31
C LEU A 63 -1.32 12.00 28.84
N ALA A 64 -0.03 12.17 28.56
CA ALA A 64 0.51 12.15 27.20
C ALA A 64 0.26 10.79 26.53
N TRP A 65 0.53 9.69 27.23
CA TRP A 65 0.26 8.33 26.77
C TRP A 65 -1.23 8.12 26.46
N HIS A 66 -2.13 8.57 27.34
CA HIS A 66 -3.57 8.49 27.11
C HIS A 66 -4.03 9.35 25.93
N ARG A 67 -3.40 10.50 25.68
CA ARG A 67 -3.68 11.34 24.50
C ARG A 67 -3.22 10.65 23.22
N VAL A 68 -1.98 10.15 23.19
CA VAL A 68 -1.42 9.42 22.03
C VAL A 68 -2.25 8.17 21.74
N ARG A 69 -2.57 7.37 22.77
CA ARG A 69 -3.40 6.18 22.62
C ARG A 69 -4.75 6.52 21.98
N ARG A 70 -5.46 7.52 22.51
CA ARG A 70 -6.75 7.94 21.93
C ARG A 70 -6.63 8.48 20.50
N ALA A 71 -5.49 9.09 20.15
CA ALA A 71 -5.25 9.61 18.82
C ALA A 71 -5.02 8.51 17.76
N VAL A 72 -4.55 7.32 18.14
CA VAL A 72 -4.23 6.22 17.21
C VAL A 72 -5.16 5.02 17.30
N THR A 73 -6.05 4.97 18.30
CA THR A 73 -7.06 3.91 18.43
C THR A 73 -8.36 4.31 17.77
N LEU A 74 -8.97 3.40 16.99
CA LEU A 74 -10.33 3.54 16.50
C LEU A 74 -11.31 3.82 17.65
N HIS A 75 -12.37 4.56 17.35
CA HIS A 75 -13.40 4.93 18.32
C HIS A 75 -14.11 3.69 18.88
N SER A 76 -14.45 3.68 20.17
CA SER A 76 -15.06 2.54 20.87
C SER A 76 -16.58 2.41 20.70
N ALA A 77 -17.19 3.26 19.88
CA ALA A 77 -18.63 3.18 19.62
C ALA A 77 -18.93 1.93 18.76
N PRO A 78 -20.14 1.36 18.87
CA PRO A 78 -20.55 0.28 17.98
C PRO A 78 -20.38 0.67 16.50
N PRO A 79 -19.92 -0.25 15.63
CA PRO A 79 -19.83 0.01 14.20
C PRO A 79 -21.20 0.42 13.62
N ALA A 80 -21.21 1.43 12.76
CA ALA A 80 -22.43 1.84 12.03
C ALA A 80 -22.79 0.87 10.89
N LEU A 81 -21.82 0.06 10.45
CA LEU A 81 -21.99 -0.95 9.40
C LEU A 81 -22.06 -2.35 10.04
N PRO A 82 -22.83 -3.28 9.45
CA PRO A 82 -22.84 -4.66 9.91
C PRO A 82 -21.46 -5.31 9.72
N PRO A 83 -21.15 -6.40 10.45
CA PRO A 83 -19.97 -7.21 10.16
C PRO A 83 -19.98 -7.68 8.70
N ASP A 84 -18.81 -7.72 8.07
CA ASP A 84 -18.62 -8.16 6.69
C ASP A 84 -19.53 -7.46 5.66
N SER A 85 -19.86 -6.18 5.90
CA SER A 85 -20.79 -5.38 5.09
C SER A 85 -20.43 -5.26 3.61
N SER A 86 -19.19 -5.55 3.24
CA SER A 86 -18.69 -5.48 1.85
C SER A 86 -18.53 -6.86 1.20
N SER A 87 -18.83 -7.95 1.91
CA SER A 87 -18.72 -9.31 1.36
C SER A 87 -19.76 -9.56 0.27
N ALA A 88 -19.44 -10.47 -0.66
CA ALA A 88 -20.38 -10.87 -1.70
C ALA A 88 -21.67 -11.51 -1.14
N ALA A 89 -21.62 -12.10 0.05
CA ALA A 89 -22.78 -12.68 0.72
C ALA A 89 -23.75 -11.61 1.28
N VAL A 90 -23.22 -10.47 1.76
CA VAL A 90 -24.04 -9.40 2.39
C VAL A 90 -24.46 -8.33 1.38
N ALA A 91 -23.56 -7.96 0.46
CA ALA A 91 -23.79 -6.89 -0.52
C ALA A 91 -23.33 -7.31 -1.94
N PRO A 92 -23.95 -8.35 -2.54
CA PRO A 92 -23.52 -8.92 -3.82
C PRO A 92 -23.50 -7.88 -4.95
N ASP A 93 -24.53 -7.03 -5.02
CA ASP A 93 -24.68 -6.03 -6.10
C ASP A 93 -23.59 -4.96 -6.07
N LEU A 94 -22.96 -4.73 -4.90
CA LEU A 94 -21.91 -3.73 -4.73
C LEU A 94 -20.51 -4.35 -4.66
N PHE A 95 -20.38 -5.67 -4.70
CA PHE A 95 -19.10 -6.34 -4.52
C PHE A 95 -18.09 -5.92 -5.59
N TRP A 96 -18.50 -5.92 -6.86
CA TRP A 96 -17.74 -5.37 -7.99
C TRP A 96 -18.17 -3.94 -8.32
N GLY A 97 -17.22 -3.10 -8.75
CA GLY A 97 -17.55 -1.78 -9.27
C GLY A 97 -16.34 -1.01 -9.78
N THR A 98 -16.60 0.16 -10.36
CA THR A 98 -15.63 1.12 -10.88
C THR A 98 -14.93 1.91 -9.75
N TYR A 99 -14.52 1.21 -8.67
CA TYR A 99 -13.98 1.80 -7.44
C TYR A 99 -12.50 2.21 -7.53
N ARG A 100 -12.05 2.61 -8.72
CA ARG A 100 -10.68 3.07 -9.01
C ARG A 100 -10.74 4.44 -9.72
N PRO A 101 -11.19 5.50 -9.03
CA PRO A 101 -11.54 6.76 -9.70
C PRO A 101 -10.36 7.50 -10.36
N HIS A 102 -9.13 7.14 -10.03
CA HIS A 102 -7.94 7.77 -10.62
C HIS A 102 -7.42 7.04 -11.88
N VAL A 103 -8.03 5.92 -12.30
CA VAL A 103 -7.77 5.32 -13.61
C VAL A 103 -8.91 5.65 -14.57
N TYR A 104 -8.62 5.86 -15.85
CA TYR A 104 -9.64 6.21 -16.84
C TYR A 104 -10.77 5.17 -16.91
N PHE A 105 -10.43 3.88 -16.87
CA PHE A 105 -11.43 2.81 -16.80
C PHE A 105 -10.84 1.56 -16.14
N GLY A 106 -11.55 1.03 -15.15
CA GLY A 106 -11.16 -0.17 -14.43
C GLY A 106 -12.14 -0.54 -13.32
N MET A 107 -12.08 -1.79 -12.87
CA MET A 107 -12.93 -2.29 -11.78
C MET A 107 -12.08 -2.96 -10.70
N LYS A 108 -12.65 -3.06 -9.50
CA LYS A 108 -12.11 -3.88 -8.41
C LYS A 108 -13.23 -4.42 -7.51
N THR A 109 -12.90 -5.42 -6.71
CA THR A 109 -13.76 -5.87 -5.61
C THR A 109 -13.65 -4.95 -4.38
N ARG A 110 -14.73 -4.87 -3.57
CA ARG A 110 -14.74 -4.20 -2.26
C ARG A 110 -14.08 -5.07 -1.17
N SER A 111 -12.81 -5.38 -1.38
CA SER A 111 -12.03 -6.26 -0.52
C SER A 111 -10.71 -5.60 -0.08
N PRO A 112 -10.18 -5.94 1.10
CA PRO A 112 -8.82 -5.61 1.48
C PRO A 112 -7.76 -6.31 0.61
N ARG A 113 -8.09 -7.43 -0.06
CA ARG A 113 -7.25 -8.14 -1.02
C ARG A 113 -7.97 -8.27 -2.36
N PRO A 114 -8.10 -7.16 -3.10
CA PRO A 114 -9.00 -7.12 -4.24
C PRO A 114 -8.40 -7.78 -5.48
N LEU A 115 -9.26 -8.31 -6.34
CA LEU A 115 -8.93 -8.54 -7.74
C LEU A 115 -9.16 -7.24 -8.50
N LEU A 116 -8.17 -6.78 -9.27
CA LEU A 116 -8.24 -5.51 -9.99
C LEU A 116 -8.15 -5.73 -11.49
N THR A 117 -8.91 -4.96 -12.25
CA THR A 117 -8.81 -4.90 -13.71
C THR A 117 -8.71 -3.46 -14.18
N GLY A 118 -8.12 -3.24 -15.35
CA GLY A 118 -8.04 -1.90 -15.93
C GLY A 118 -7.74 -1.89 -17.42
N LEU A 119 -7.93 -0.71 -17.98
CA LEU A 119 -7.68 -0.37 -19.38
C LEU A 119 -6.50 0.60 -19.47
N MET A 120 -5.63 0.39 -20.45
CA MET A 120 -4.71 1.40 -20.96
C MET A 120 -4.84 1.50 -22.48
N TRP A 121 -4.42 2.61 -23.07
CA TRP A 121 -4.33 2.73 -24.52
C TRP A 121 -3.16 3.59 -24.98
N ALA A 122 -2.70 3.35 -26.20
CA ALA A 122 -1.70 4.17 -26.86
C ALA A 122 -1.99 4.29 -28.36
N GLN A 123 -1.95 5.51 -28.88
CA GLN A 123 -2.00 5.74 -30.33
C GLN A 123 -0.61 5.56 -30.94
N GLN A 124 -0.51 4.73 -31.96
CA GLN A 124 0.75 4.43 -32.65
C GLN A 124 1.04 5.46 -33.75
N GLY A 125 2.32 5.80 -33.94
CA GLY A 125 2.78 6.59 -35.08
C GLY A 125 2.47 8.09 -35.06
N THR A 126 2.04 8.67 -33.92
CA THR A 126 1.73 10.10 -33.80
C THR A 126 2.96 11.00 -33.59
N THR A 127 3.97 10.51 -32.88
CA THR A 127 5.20 11.24 -32.58
C THR A 127 6.42 10.32 -32.69
N PRO A 128 7.58 10.81 -33.17
CA PRO A 128 8.83 10.07 -33.07
C PRO A 128 9.13 9.71 -31.61
N GLY A 129 9.40 8.44 -31.32
CA GLY A 129 9.71 7.94 -29.98
C GLY A 129 8.58 7.09 -29.36
N THR A 130 8.56 7.05 -28.02
CA THR A 130 7.63 6.21 -27.26
C THR A 130 6.20 6.75 -27.33
N PRO A 131 5.21 5.93 -27.73
CA PRO A 131 3.80 6.34 -27.71
C PRO A 131 3.36 6.80 -26.32
N LYS A 132 2.50 7.82 -26.27
CA LYS A 132 1.87 8.26 -25.01
C LYS A 132 0.89 7.19 -24.53
N LEU A 133 1.27 6.47 -23.48
CA LEU A 133 0.41 5.49 -22.81
C LEU A 133 -0.54 6.21 -21.84
N ARG A 134 -1.83 5.99 -21.99
CA ARG A 134 -2.87 6.53 -21.10
C ARG A 134 -3.31 5.46 -20.11
N HIS A 135 -3.36 5.80 -18.83
CA HIS A 135 -3.82 4.88 -17.77
C HIS A 135 -4.50 5.63 -16.62
N THR A 136 -3.76 6.52 -15.94
CA THR A 136 -4.28 7.37 -14.85
C THR A 136 -4.79 8.70 -15.38
N CYS A 137 -5.76 9.27 -14.66
CA CYS A 137 -6.41 10.54 -15.00
C CYS A 137 -5.49 11.73 -14.64
N GLU A 138 -4.42 11.90 -15.41
CA GLU A 138 -3.45 12.99 -15.22
C GLU A 138 -3.94 14.27 -15.91
N GLN A 139 -4.13 15.35 -15.16
CA GLN A 139 -4.68 16.61 -15.69
C GLN A 139 -3.87 17.22 -16.85
N GLY A 140 -2.56 16.97 -16.88
CA GLY A 140 -1.63 17.52 -17.88
C GLY A 140 -1.33 16.59 -19.06
N ASP A 141 -2.02 15.46 -19.20
CA ASP A 141 -1.68 14.47 -20.21
C ASP A 141 -2.25 14.80 -21.62
N GLY A 142 -3.19 15.74 -21.70
CA GLY A 142 -3.82 16.19 -22.94
C GLY A 142 -5.07 15.40 -23.35
N VAL A 143 -5.56 14.49 -22.51
CA VAL A 143 -6.87 13.85 -22.67
C VAL A 143 -7.95 14.80 -22.16
N GLY A 144 -9.03 14.95 -22.91
CA GLY A 144 -10.18 15.73 -22.49
C GLY A 144 -10.99 16.31 -23.66
N PRO A 145 -12.30 16.53 -23.48
CA PRO A 145 -13.11 16.16 -22.30
C PRO A 145 -13.30 14.63 -22.13
N TYR A 146 -13.53 14.20 -20.90
CA TYR A 146 -13.94 12.82 -20.59
C TYR A 146 -14.89 12.78 -19.39
N GLY A 147 -15.69 11.73 -19.30
CA GLY A 147 -16.56 11.49 -18.16
C GLY A 147 -17.70 10.51 -18.43
N TRP A 148 -18.39 10.13 -17.37
CA TRP A 148 -19.58 9.29 -17.44
C TRP A 148 -20.75 10.06 -18.03
N GLU A 149 -21.29 9.57 -19.15
CA GLU A 149 -22.59 10.00 -19.66
C GLU A 149 -23.70 9.34 -18.83
N LEU A 150 -23.55 8.04 -18.56
CA LEU A 150 -24.47 7.25 -17.75
C LEU A 150 -23.66 6.45 -16.73
N HIS A 151 -24.07 6.48 -15.46
CA HIS A 151 -23.55 5.60 -14.43
C HIS A 151 -24.55 5.51 -13.29
N ASP A 152 -25.17 4.35 -13.08
CA ASP A 152 -26.19 4.16 -12.04
C ASP A 152 -25.60 3.86 -10.65
N GLY A 153 -24.28 3.68 -10.58
CA GLY A 153 -23.56 3.35 -9.35
C GLY A 153 -23.65 1.87 -8.97
N VAL A 154 -24.40 1.07 -9.72
CA VAL A 154 -24.71 -0.31 -9.37
C VAL A 154 -24.56 -1.26 -10.54
N SER A 155 -25.32 -1.15 -11.63
CA SER A 155 -25.44 -2.20 -12.64
C SER A 155 -24.77 -1.90 -13.99
N PHE A 156 -24.65 -0.64 -14.39
CA PHE A 156 -24.08 -0.29 -15.70
C PHE A 156 -23.49 1.12 -15.75
N GLY A 157 -22.70 1.38 -16.80
CA GLY A 157 -22.27 2.72 -17.12
C GLY A 157 -21.72 2.85 -18.53
N ARG A 158 -21.72 4.08 -19.04
CA ARG A 158 -21.12 4.50 -20.31
C ARG A 158 -20.36 5.79 -20.10
N GLN A 159 -19.10 5.79 -20.48
CA GLN A 159 -18.21 6.95 -20.43
C GLN A 159 -17.67 7.25 -21.83
N HIS A 160 -17.49 8.54 -22.12
CA HIS A 160 -16.80 9.02 -23.30
C HIS A 160 -15.46 9.64 -22.90
N ILE A 161 -14.44 9.41 -23.72
CA ILE A 161 -13.09 9.97 -23.55
C ILE A 161 -12.62 10.51 -24.90
N GLN A 162 -12.28 11.79 -24.96
CA GLN A 162 -11.67 12.41 -26.12
C GLN A 162 -10.15 12.52 -25.92
N ASP A 163 -9.35 11.91 -26.81
CA ASP A 163 -7.88 11.98 -26.79
C ASP A 163 -7.38 12.34 -28.20
N GLY A 164 -7.24 13.64 -28.45
CA GLY A 164 -6.84 14.17 -29.75
C GLY A 164 -7.81 13.75 -30.87
N ALA A 165 -7.32 12.91 -31.79
CA ALA A 165 -8.08 12.41 -32.93
C ALA A 165 -8.89 11.14 -32.62
N LEU A 166 -8.89 10.68 -31.37
CA LEU A 166 -9.61 9.48 -30.93
C LEU A 166 -10.79 9.86 -30.05
N LYS A 167 -11.92 9.20 -30.30
CA LYS A 167 -13.06 9.13 -29.39
C LYS A 167 -13.16 7.69 -28.88
N LEU A 168 -12.97 7.52 -27.57
CA LEU A 168 -13.17 6.23 -26.90
C LEU A 168 -14.53 6.25 -26.19
N THR A 169 -15.23 5.13 -26.28
CA THR A 169 -16.44 4.87 -25.49
C THR A 169 -16.21 3.62 -24.66
N THR A 170 -16.23 3.74 -23.33
CA THR A 170 -16.06 2.63 -22.39
C THR A 170 -17.38 2.33 -21.70
N GLU A 171 -17.89 1.12 -21.88
CA GLU A 171 -19.17 0.67 -21.33
C GLU A 171 -18.97 -0.56 -20.45
N PHE A 172 -19.78 -0.68 -19.40
CA PHE A 172 -19.88 -1.91 -18.63
C PHE A 172 -21.32 -2.26 -18.28
N VAL A 173 -21.58 -3.55 -18.13
CA VAL A 173 -22.81 -4.10 -17.53
C VAL A 173 -22.42 -5.19 -16.55
N LYS A 174 -23.08 -5.23 -15.39
CA LYS A 174 -22.99 -6.32 -14.42
C LYS A 174 -24.25 -7.18 -14.46
N ARG A 175 -24.06 -8.49 -14.33
CA ARG A 175 -25.14 -9.47 -14.21
C ARG A 175 -25.03 -10.13 -12.83
N PRO A 176 -26.02 -9.92 -11.93
CA PRO A 176 -26.07 -10.64 -10.67
C PRO A 176 -26.14 -12.15 -10.89
N GLY A 177 -25.52 -12.93 -10.00
CA GLY A 177 -25.51 -14.39 -10.07
C GLY A 177 -24.46 -15.02 -9.15
N GLY A 178 -24.62 -16.32 -8.90
CA GLY A 178 -23.69 -17.07 -8.04
C GLY A 178 -23.65 -16.57 -6.60
N GLN A 179 -22.54 -16.88 -5.90
CA GLN A 179 -22.31 -16.49 -4.49
C GLN A 179 -21.15 -15.49 -4.33
N HIS A 180 -20.58 -15.03 -5.44
CA HIS A 180 -19.31 -14.30 -5.48
C HIS A 180 -19.42 -12.93 -6.17
N GLY A 181 -20.62 -12.34 -6.20
CA GLY A 181 -20.85 -10.98 -6.71
C GLY A 181 -21.15 -10.87 -8.21
N GLY A 182 -21.51 -11.98 -8.86
CA GLY A 182 -21.97 -12.01 -10.25
C GLY A 182 -20.87 -11.86 -11.30
N ASP A 183 -21.32 -11.64 -12.54
CA ASP A 183 -20.47 -11.46 -13.72
C ASP A 183 -20.48 -10.01 -14.18
N TRP A 184 -19.50 -9.63 -14.99
CA TRP A 184 -19.47 -8.33 -15.66
C TRP A 184 -18.86 -8.42 -17.06
N SER A 185 -19.19 -7.45 -17.90
CA SER A 185 -18.65 -7.36 -19.27
C SER A 185 -18.34 -5.92 -19.61
N TRP A 186 -17.22 -5.72 -20.31
CA TRP A 186 -16.81 -4.43 -20.85
C TRP A 186 -16.97 -4.39 -22.35
N ARG A 187 -17.30 -3.22 -22.88
CA ARG A 187 -17.12 -2.88 -24.30
C ARG A 187 -16.30 -1.60 -24.39
N VAL A 188 -15.25 -1.63 -25.19
CA VAL A 188 -14.41 -0.47 -25.49
C VAL A 188 -14.46 -0.23 -26.99
N THR A 189 -15.07 0.87 -27.39
CA THR A 189 -15.18 1.29 -28.80
C THR A 189 -14.22 2.43 -29.05
N VAL A 190 -13.43 2.35 -30.13
CA VAL A 190 -12.50 3.40 -30.55
C VAL A 190 -12.89 3.86 -31.93
N GLU A 191 -13.18 5.15 -32.06
CA GLU A 191 -13.58 5.78 -33.31
C GLU A 191 -12.63 6.94 -33.63
N PRO A 192 -12.28 7.15 -34.92
CA PRO A 192 -11.64 8.39 -35.32
C PRO A 192 -12.62 9.55 -35.07
N GLN A 193 -12.13 10.64 -34.50
CA GLN A 193 -12.90 11.87 -34.41
C GLN A 193 -13.23 12.34 -35.82
N ALA A 194 -14.51 12.64 -36.08
CA ALA A 194 -14.99 13.14 -37.36
C ALA A 194 -14.20 14.39 -37.79
N SER A 195 -13.17 14.17 -38.59
CA SER A 195 -12.28 15.17 -39.13
C SER A 195 -12.05 14.82 -40.59
N GLY A 196 -11.97 15.82 -41.47
CA GLY A 196 -11.99 15.66 -42.93
C GLY A 196 -10.78 14.91 -43.53
N THR A 197 -9.96 14.29 -42.70
CA THR A 197 -8.77 13.53 -43.07
C THR A 197 -9.05 12.03 -42.93
N SER A 198 -8.88 11.28 -44.02
CA SER A 198 -9.19 9.84 -44.11
C SER A 198 -8.23 8.91 -43.33
N ALA A 199 -7.40 9.45 -42.44
CA ALA A 199 -6.39 8.68 -41.72
C ALA A 199 -7.03 7.89 -40.57
N LEU A 200 -6.97 6.56 -40.64
CA LEU A 200 -7.38 5.67 -39.55
C LEU A 200 -6.20 5.52 -38.57
N PRO A 201 -6.28 6.09 -37.35
CA PRO A 201 -5.22 5.95 -36.37
C PRO A 201 -5.09 4.50 -35.92
N LEU A 202 -3.86 3.98 -35.87
CA LEU A 202 -3.58 2.68 -35.27
C LEU A 202 -3.54 2.84 -33.74
N VAL A 203 -4.30 2.01 -33.02
CA VAL A 203 -4.44 2.10 -31.57
C VAL A 203 -4.15 0.74 -30.92
N SER A 204 -3.33 0.74 -29.89
CA SER A 204 -3.12 -0.39 -29.00
C SER A 204 -4.00 -0.23 -27.77
N LEU A 205 -4.85 -1.23 -27.49
CA LEU A 205 -5.61 -1.34 -26.24
C LEU A 205 -4.99 -2.41 -25.35
N PHE A 206 -4.81 -2.09 -24.07
CA PHE A 206 -4.24 -3.00 -23.08
C PHE A 206 -5.29 -3.29 -22.02
N PHE A 207 -5.64 -4.57 -21.86
CA PHE A 207 -6.54 -5.05 -20.82
C PHE A 207 -5.71 -5.84 -19.82
N TYR A 208 -5.74 -5.44 -18.56
CA TYR A 208 -4.94 -6.08 -17.52
C TYR A 208 -5.79 -6.55 -16.35
N VAL A 209 -5.26 -7.55 -15.65
CA VAL A 209 -5.75 -8.06 -14.38
C VAL A 209 -4.57 -8.15 -13.40
N VAL A 210 -4.81 -7.78 -12.14
CA VAL A 210 -3.83 -7.84 -11.05
C VAL A 210 -4.44 -8.54 -9.86
N THR A 211 -3.71 -9.50 -9.30
CA THR A 211 -4.03 -10.17 -8.02
C THR A 211 -3.23 -9.53 -6.88
N ASP A 212 -3.78 -9.60 -5.66
CA ASP A 212 -3.17 -9.03 -4.46
C ASP A 212 -2.66 -10.14 -3.52
N GLY A 213 -1.62 -10.86 -3.95
CA GLY A 213 -0.94 -11.85 -3.11
C GLY A 213 -0.39 -13.07 -3.85
N LYS A 214 -0.69 -14.25 -3.30
CA LYS A 214 -0.20 -15.57 -3.77
C LYS A 214 -1.09 -16.21 -4.84
N GLU A 215 -2.16 -15.54 -5.23
CA GLU A 215 -3.13 -16.07 -6.19
C GLU A 215 -2.50 -16.13 -7.58
N VAL A 216 -2.58 -17.31 -8.18
CA VAL A 216 -1.99 -17.58 -9.50
C VAL A 216 -3.08 -17.49 -10.56
N LEU A 217 -2.81 -16.68 -11.57
CA LEU A 217 -3.59 -16.65 -12.81
C LEU A 217 -3.02 -17.72 -13.74
N VAL A 218 -3.91 -18.54 -14.31
CA VAL A 218 -3.56 -19.63 -15.23
C VAL A 218 -4.02 -19.23 -16.63
N PRO A 219 -3.10 -18.87 -17.54
CA PRO A 219 -3.46 -18.57 -18.92
C PRO A 219 -3.74 -19.86 -19.69
N GLU A 220 -4.84 -19.88 -20.44
CA GLU A 220 -5.12 -20.92 -21.42
C GLU A 220 -4.85 -20.42 -22.82
N VAL A 221 -3.99 -21.15 -23.53
CA VAL A 221 -3.51 -20.81 -24.86
C VAL A 221 -4.22 -21.71 -25.88
N GLY A 222 -4.83 -21.09 -26.88
CA GLY A 222 -5.47 -21.77 -27.99
C GLY A 222 -4.46 -22.26 -29.04
N ALA A 223 -4.99 -22.81 -30.14
CA ALA A 223 -4.17 -23.16 -31.29
C ALA A 223 -3.40 -21.93 -31.80
N LYS A 224 -2.14 -22.14 -32.24
CA LYS A 224 -1.23 -21.09 -32.74
C LYS A 224 -0.70 -20.11 -31.67
N GLY A 225 -0.76 -20.45 -30.39
CA GLY A 225 -0.13 -19.65 -29.33
C GLY A 225 -0.92 -18.41 -28.90
N GLN A 226 -2.18 -18.29 -29.32
CA GLN A 226 -3.04 -17.15 -28.96
C GLN A 226 -3.66 -17.35 -27.58
N LEU A 227 -3.61 -16.33 -26.71
CA LEU A 227 -4.27 -16.36 -25.41
C LEU A 227 -5.80 -16.43 -25.61
N LYS A 228 -6.43 -17.49 -25.09
CA LYS A 228 -7.87 -17.73 -25.22
C LYS A 228 -8.64 -17.12 -24.04
N PHE A 229 -8.21 -17.45 -22.83
CA PHE A 229 -8.75 -16.88 -21.59
C PHE A 229 -7.73 -17.03 -20.46
N ILE A 230 -7.95 -16.31 -19.37
CA ILE A 230 -7.20 -16.46 -18.12
C ILE A 230 -8.19 -16.95 -17.06
N SER A 231 -7.88 -18.06 -16.40
CA SER A 231 -8.61 -18.52 -15.22
C SER A 231 -7.87 -18.20 -13.94
N GLY A 232 -8.58 -18.09 -12.83
CA GLY A 232 -7.98 -17.94 -11.51
C GLY A 232 -8.94 -18.36 -10.41
N HIS A 233 -8.42 -18.40 -9.20
CA HIS A 233 -9.18 -18.71 -8.00
C HIS A 233 -8.76 -17.78 -6.87
N THR A 234 -9.72 -17.17 -6.16
CA THR A 234 -9.47 -16.51 -4.88
C THR A 234 -10.47 -16.98 -3.82
N SER A 235 -10.13 -16.80 -2.54
CA SER A 235 -11.03 -17.18 -1.45
C SER A 235 -12.37 -16.44 -1.44
N GLU A 236 -12.42 -15.25 -2.03
CA GLU A 236 -13.64 -14.42 -2.06
C GLU A 236 -14.42 -14.55 -3.38
N LEU A 237 -13.74 -14.86 -4.49
CA LEU A 237 -14.35 -14.97 -5.81
C LEU A 237 -14.67 -16.41 -6.23
N GLY A 238 -14.08 -17.42 -5.56
CA GLY A 238 -14.05 -18.77 -6.07
C GLY A 238 -13.32 -18.82 -7.42
N ASP A 239 -13.74 -19.74 -8.29
CA ASP A 239 -13.20 -19.86 -9.64
C ASP A 239 -13.78 -18.78 -10.57
N PHE A 240 -12.91 -18.09 -11.31
CA PHE A 240 -13.30 -17.06 -12.26
C PHE A 240 -12.52 -17.18 -13.58
N ARG A 241 -13.04 -16.51 -14.63
CA ARG A 241 -12.44 -16.48 -15.96
C ARG A 241 -12.52 -15.09 -16.60
N PHE A 242 -11.42 -14.63 -17.19
CA PHE A 242 -11.35 -13.46 -18.06
C PHE A 242 -11.13 -13.88 -19.51
N THR A 243 -11.93 -13.33 -20.43
CA THR A 243 -11.85 -13.62 -21.86
C THR A 243 -11.82 -12.29 -22.63
N LEU A 244 -10.80 -12.09 -23.46
CA LEU A 244 -10.77 -11.00 -24.43
C LEU A 244 -11.27 -11.53 -25.78
N LEU A 245 -12.41 -11.02 -26.24
CA LEU A 245 -13.00 -11.43 -27.52
C LEU A 245 -12.31 -10.73 -28.69
N ALA A 246 -12.39 -11.33 -29.88
CA ALA A 246 -11.89 -10.72 -31.11
C ALA A 246 -12.59 -9.37 -31.36
N PRO A 247 -11.87 -8.35 -31.84
CA PRO A 247 -12.46 -7.04 -32.12
C PRO A 247 -13.46 -7.14 -33.27
N THR A 248 -14.48 -6.27 -33.28
CA THR A 248 -15.46 -6.16 -34.36
C THR A 248 -15.56 -4.71 -34.85
N GLY A 249 -16.33 -4.47 -35.91
CA GLY A 249 -16.76 -3.11 -36.25
C GLY A 249 -17.77 -2.57 -35.22
N PRO A 250 -17.85 -1.24 -35.00
CA PRO A 250 -18.88 -0.67 -34.14
C PRO A 250 -20.29 -1.08 -34.62
N GLY A 251 -21.06 -1.72 -33.75
CA GLY A 251 -22.42 -2.20 -34.08
C GLY A 251 -22.48 -3.46 -34.95
N ASP A 252 -21.34 -4.04 -35.32
CA ASP A 252 -21.24 -5.26 -36.12
C ASP A 252 -20.78 -6.46 -35.25
N ALA A 253 -21.21 -7.65 -35.63
CA ALA A 253 -20.81 -8.92 -35.05
C ALA A 253 -19.67 -9.61 -35.84
N THR A 254 -19.31 -9.12 -37.03
CA THR A 254 -18.23 -9.73 -37.81
C THR A 254 -16.86 -9.46 -37.18
N PRO A 255 -16.04 -10.51 -36.94
CA PRO A 255 -14.69 -10.33 -36.40
C PRO A 255 -13.79 -9.56 -37.37
N LYS A 256 -13.04 -8.62 -36.84
CA LYS A 256 -11.95 -7.93 -37.53
C LYS A 256 -10.62 -8.55 -37.14
N TYR A 257 -9.66 -8.47 -38.06
CA TYR A 257 -8.28 -8.83 -37.76
C TYR A 257 -7.72 -7.91 -36.66
N GLY A 258 -7.02 -8.50 -35.69
CA GLY A 258 -6.31 -7.80 -34.63
C GLY A 258 -4.97 -8.48 -34.37
N SER A 259 -3.98 -7.68 -33.96
CA SER A 259 -2.67 -8.17 -33.52
C SER A 259 -2.65 -8.23 -31.99
N TYR A 260 -2.12 -9.33 -31.43
CA TYR A 260 -2.14 -9.59 -29.99
C TYR A 260 -0.72 -9.70 -29.46
N ASN A 261 -0.46 -9.03 -28.34
CA ASN A 261 0.75 -9.18 -27.53
C ASN A 261 0.31 -9.39 -26.08
N VAL A 262 1.08 -10.16 -25.31
CA VAL A 262 0.80 -10.45 -23.91
C VAL A 262 2.06 -10.24 -23.09
N PHE A 263 1.88 -9.69 -21.90
CA PHE A 263 2.92 -9.53 -20.90
C PHE A 263 2.45 -10.15 -19.59
N TRP A 264 3.32 -10.91 -18.92
CA TRP A 264 3.01 -11.58 -17.66
C TRP A 264 4.22 -11.54 -16.72
N SER A 265 4.00 -11.04 -15.51
CA SER A 265 5.01 -10.91 -14.48
C SER A 265 4.36 -10.97 -13.08
N SER A 266 5.19 -10.93 -12.05
CA SER A 266 4.72 -10.53 -10.71
C SER A 266 4.23 -9.08 -10.74
N ASN A 267 3.29 -8.76 -9.83
CA ASN A 267 2.79 -7.40 -9.65
C ASN A 267 3.90 -6.50 -9.08
N PRO A 268 4.34 -5.44 -9.79
CA PRO A 268 5.37 -4.51 -9.29
C PRO A 268 4.82 -3.57 -8.21
N GLY A 269 3.50 -3.52 -8.02
CA GLY A 269 2.79 -2.51 -7.24
C GLY A 269 1.93 -1.66 -8.17
N LEU A 270 0.71 -1.34 -7.74
CA LEU A 270 -0.29 -0.64 -8.59
C LEU A 270 0.20 0.69 -9.19
N PRO A 271 0.97 1.54 -8.47
CA PRO A 271 1.49 2.78 -9.05
C PRO A 271 2.51 2.57 -10.18
N LEU A 272 3.19 1.42 -10.21
CA LEU A 272 4.27 1.12 -11.15
C LEU A 272 3.78 0.42 -12.44
N LEU A 273 2.48 0.13 -12.55
CA LEU A 273 1.92 -0.57 -13.71
C LEU A 273 2.11 0.21 -15.02
N THR A 274 1.97 1.53 -14.97
CA THR A 274 2.15 2.38 -16.16
C THR A 274 3.60 2.33 -16.64
N GLU A 275 4.56 2.45 -15.72
CA GLU A 275 6.00 2.41 -16.03
C GLU A 275 6.44 1.05 -16.56
N MET A 276 5.88 -0.04 -16.01
CA MET A 276 6.16 -1.40 -16.47
C MET A 276 5.62 -1.68 -17.89
N ALA A 277 4.50 -1.07 -18.26
CA ALA A 277 3.90 -1.23 -19.59
C ALA A 277 4.57 -0.35 -20.66
N VAL A 278 5.26 0.72 -20.23
CA VAL A 278 6.11 1.50 -21.12
C VAL A 278 7.41 0.72 -21.33
N PRO A 279 7.83 0.43 -22.58
CA PRO A 279 9.11 -0.22 -22.81
C PRO A 279 10.24 0.61 -22.21
N GLY A 280 10.89 0.09 -21.16
CA GLY A 280 12.24 0.53 -20.80
C GLY A 280 13.19 0.22 -21.95
N GLN A 281 14.32 0.92 -22.04
CA GLN A 281 15.39 0.60 -23.00
C GLN A 281 16.06 -0.76 -22.76
N GLU A 282 15.46 -1.67 -22.00
CA GLU A 282 15.99 -3.00 -21.72
C GLU A 282 15.18 -4.09 -22.43
N GLU A 283 15.93 -5.01 -23.04
CA GLU A 283 15.49 -6.07 -23.96
C GLU A 283 14.21 -6.81 -23.54
N VAL A 284 13.19 -6.73 -24.39
CA VAL A 284 12.08 -7.69 -24.40
C VAL A 284 12.62 -9.05 -24.85
N LYS A 285 12.86 -9.98 -23.90
CA LYS A 285 13.28 -11.34 -24.23
C LYS A 285 12.10 -12.19 -24.71
N PRO A 286 12.23 -12.89 -25.86
CA PRO A 286 11.18 -13.77 -26.37
C PRO A 286 10.96 -14.99 -25.46
N TRP A 287 9.74 -15.55 -25.53
CA TRP A 287 9.24 -16.67 -24.72
C TRP A 287 10.19 -17.89 -24.64
N SER A 288 11.04 -18.10 -25.64
CA SER A 288 12.00 -19.21 -25.70
C SER A 288 13.07 -19.19 -24.60
N SER A 289 13.26 -18.08 -23.87
CA SER A 289 14.26 -17.99 -22.81
C SER A 289 13.78 -18.45 -21.42
N TRP A 290 12.50 -18.82 -21.28
CA TRP A 290 11.93 -19.23 -19.99
C TRP A 290 11.70 -20.75 -19.94
N GLN A 291 12.79 -21.50 -20.01
CA GLN A 291 12.81 -22.87 -19.49
C GLN A 291 13.32 -22.79 -18.05
N ALA A 292 12.49 -23.21 -17.09
CA ALA A 292 12.87 -23.26 -15.68
C ALA A 292 14.03 -24.27 -15.48
N PRO A 293 15.00 -23.99 -14.58
CA PRO A 293 15.80 -25.07 -14.01
C PRO A 293 14.87 -25.94 -13.15
N TYR A 294 15.02 -27.26 -13.30
CA TYR A 294 14.31 -28.31 -12.56
C TYR A 294 14.23 -28.06 -11.05
#